data_AF-A0A7X6WH88-F1
#
_entry.id   AF-A0A7X6WH88-F1
#
_cell.length_a   1.000
_cell.length_b   1.000
_cell.length_c   1.000
_cell.angle_alpha   90.00
_cell.angle_beta   90.00
_cell.angle_gamma   90.00
#
_symmetry.space_group_name_H-M   'P 1'
#
loop_
_entity.id
_entity.type
_entity.pdbx_description
1 polymer ?
#
loop_
_entity_poly.entity_id
_entity_poly.type
_entity_poly.pdbx_seq_one_letter_code
_entity_poly.pdbx_strand_id
1 'polypeptide(L)' 'MELIKEFTDITGYSIDELTSGVKDRDLILIRGIYSKLRIDLHGASFREVASELNLTVASIVYAKKKADNYISVGYDNAVF' A
#
# COMPACT_ATOMS: atom_id res chain seq x y z
N MET A 1 7.25 14.62 0.86
CA MET A 1 6.82 13.81 2.02
C MET A 1 5.38 14.14 2.44
N GLU A 2 4.54 14.52 1.47
CA GLU A 2 3.14 14.98 1.65
C GLU A 2 2.17 13.80 1.50
N LEU A 3 2.37 12.96 0.48
CA LEU A 3 1.44 11.87 0.15
C LEU A 3 1.26 10.80 1.24
N ILE A 4 2.34 10.39 1.93
CA ILE A 4 2.21 9.39 3.00
C ILE A 4 1.40 9.95 4.18
N LYS A 5 1.51 11.26 4.45
CA LYS A 5 0.74 11.93 5.52
C LYS A 5 -0.73 12.02 5.14
N GLU A 6 -1.04 12.49 3.93
CA GLU A 6 -2.41 12.53 3.44
C GLU A 6 -3.05 11.13 3.44
N PHE A 7 -2.29 10.12 3.03
CA PHE A 7 -2.76 8.74 3.05
C PHE A 7 -3.04 8.23 4.47
N THR A 8 -2.17 8.55 5.44
CA THR A 8 -2.41 8.21 6.85
C THR A 8 -3.62 8.93 7.42
N ASP A 9 -3.84 10.20 7.03
CA ASP A 9 -4.99 10.99 7.49
C ASP A 9 -6.32 10.42 6.95
N ILE A 10 -6.33 9.91 5.72
CA ILE A 10 -7.53 9.30 5.11
C ILE A 10 -7.81 7.91 5.70
N THR A 11 -6.77 7.11 5.92
CA THR A 11 -6.93 5.69 6.31
C THR A 11 -6.98 5.48 7.82
N GLY A 12 -6.55 6.46 8.62
CA GLY A 12 -6.48 6.37 10.08
C GLY A 12 -5.29 5.56 10.61
N TYR A 13 -4.45 5.01 9.73
CA TYR A 13 -3.19 4.35 10.13
C TYR A 13 -2.10 5.39 10.32
N SER A 14 -1.20 5.16 11.26
CA SER A 14 -0.01 5.99 11.44
C SER A 14 1.12 5.63 10.47
N ILE A 15 2.07 6.54 10.29
CA ILE A 15 3.31 6.28 9.52
C ILE A 15 4.10 5.14 10.16
N ASP A 16 4.14 5.08 11.49
CA ASP A 16 4.85 4.02 12.24
C ASP A 16 4.24 2.64 11.95
N GLU A 17 2.92 2.55 11.89
CA GLU A 17 2.23 1.32 11.51
C GLU A 17 2.57 0.94 10.07
N LEU A 18 2.49 1.88 9.12
CA LEU A 18 2.82 1.64 7.71
C LEU A 18 4.26 1.19 7.49
N THR A 19 5.20 1.71 8.28
CA THR A 19 6.64 1.40 8.17
C THR A 19 7.08 0.20 9.02
N SER A 20 6.19 -0.32 9.88
CA SER A 20 6.51 -1.44 10.75
C SER A 20 6.74 -2.76 9.99
N GLY A 21 7.50 -3.68 10.57
CA GLY A 21 7.62 -5.05 10.03
C GLY A 21 6.40 -5.95 10.29
N VAL A 22 5.33 -5.42 10.92
CA VAL A 22 4.18 -6.20 11.36
C VAL A 22 3.43 -6.79 10.16
N LYS A 23 3.06 -8.07 10.25
CA LYS A 23 2.38 -8.82 9.19
C LYS A 23 0.90 -8.98 9.50
N ASP A 24 0.22 -7.87 9.73
CA ASP A 24 -1.23 -7.84 9.88
C ASP A 24 -1.93 -7.83 8.51
N ARG A 25 -3.11 -8.47 8.41
CA ARG A 25 -3.82 -8.63 7.14
C ARG A 25 -4.19 -7.28 6.53
N ASP A 26 -4.74 -6.38 7.34
CA ASP A 26 -5.28 -5.09 6.91
C ASP A 26 -4.13 -4.13 6.65
N LEU A 27 -3.09 -4.18 7.48
CA LEU A 27 -1.88 -3.41 7.27
C LEU A 27 -1.16 -3.76 5.96
N ILE A 28 -1.13 -5.04 5.57
CA ILE A 28 -0.60 -5.46 4.26
C ILE A 28 -1.46 -4.88 3.13
N LEU A 29 -2.79 -4.88 3.27
CA LEU A 29 -3.69 -4.33 2.25
C LEU A 29 -3.48 -2.82 2.10
N ILE A 30 -3.43 -2.10 3.21
CA ILE A 30 -3.24 -0.65 3.26
C ILE A 30 -1.88 -0.25 2.66
N ARG A 31 -0.79 -0.94 3.03
CA ARG A 31 0.51 -0.77 2.37
C ARG A 31 0.45 -1.06 0.87
N GLY A 32 -0.33 -2.06 0.48
CA GLY A 32 -0.56 -2.41 -0.91
C GLY A 32 -1.26 -1.30 -1.69
N ILE A 33 -2.29 -0.67 -1.10
CA ILE A 33 -3.00 0.48 -1.68
C ILE A 33 -2.05 1.68 -1.80
N TYR A 34 -1.29 2.01 -0.75
CA TYR A 34 -0.26 3.06 -0.83
C TYR A 34 0.78 2.77 -1.92
N SER A 35 1.27 1.53 -1.98
CA SER A 35 2.24 1.10 -2.99
C SER A 35 1.68 1.24 -4.40
N LYS A 36 0.42 0.85 -4.60
CA LYS A 36 -0.30 1.03 -5.86
C LYS A 36 -0.39 2.51 -6.24
N LEU A 37 -0.78 3.38 -5.31
CA LEU A 37 -0.86 4.82 -5.52
C LEU A 37 0.50 5.39 -5.97
N ARG A 38 1.57 5.11 -5.23
CA ARG A 38 2.93 5.58 -5.55
C ARG A 38 3.41 5.10 -6.92
N ILE A 39 3.21 3.82 -7.25
CA ILE A 39 3.74 3.22 -8.47
C ILE A 39 2.88 3.58 -9.68
N ASP A 40 1.57 3.34 -9.60
CA ASP A 40 0.68 3.43 -10.76
C ASP A 40 0.31 4.89 -11.08
N LEU A 41 0.18 5.77 -10.07
CA LEU A 41 -0.23 7.17 -10.27
C LEU A 41 0.93 8.16 -10.20
N HIS A 42 1.96 7.90 -9.39
CA HIS A 42 3.10 8.81 -9.23
C HIS A 42 4.39 8.32 -9.90
N GLY A 43 4.36 7.16 -10.58
CA GLY A 43 5.50 6.64 -11.33
C GLY A 43 6.71 6.23 -10.48
N ALA A 44 6.53 6.06 -9.17
CA ALA A 44 7.61 5.61 -8.29
C ALA A 44 8.01 4.17 -8.62
N SER A 45 9.30 3.86 -8.46
CA SER A 45 9.81 2.50 -8.53
C SER A 45 9.50 1.72 -7.24
N PHE A 46 9.48 0.39 -7.34
CA PHE A 46 9.35 -0.48 -6.16
C PHE A 46 10.45 -0.24 -5.11
N ARG A 47 11.65 0.20 -5.52
CA ARG A 47 12.75 0.50 -4.61
C ARG A 47 12.50 1.77 -3.81
N GLU A 48 11.96 2.81 -4.44
CA GLU A 48 11.61 4.06 -3.75
C GLU A 48 10.53 3.81 -2.71
N VAL A 49 9.46 3.08 -3.07
CA VAL A 49 8.39 2.73 -2.12
C VAL A 49 8.91 1.83 -0.99
N ALA A 50 9.78 0.87 -1.29
CA ALA A 50 10.41 0.02 -0.29
C ALA A 50 11.24 0.85 0.71
N SER A 51 11.97 1.85 0.21
CA SER A 51 12.73 2.78 1.04
C SER A 51 11.81 3.66 1.90
N GLU A 52 10.72 4.18 1.34
CA GLU A 52 9.74 5.01 2.06
C GLU A 52 9.07 4.25 3.20
N LEU A 53 8.70 3.00 2.96
CA LEU A 53 8.02 2.16 3.94
C LEU A 53 8.99 1.39 4.85
N ASN A 54 10.31 1.52 4.68
CA ASN A 54 11.30 0.73 5.41
C ASN A 54 11.05 -0.80 5.33
N LEU A 55 10.70 -1.28 4.14
CA LEU A 55 10.37 -2.67 3.86
C LEU A 55 11.21 -3.22 2.70
N THR A 56 11.19 -4.54 2.53
CA THR A 56 11.85 -5.16 1.37
C THR A 56 11.04 -4.94 0.10
N VAL A 57 11.73 -4.83 -1.05
CA VAL A 57 11.08 -4.75 -2.37
C VAL A 57 10.09 -5.90 -2.58
N ALA A 58 10.43 -7.12 -2.17
CA ALA A 58 9.54 -8.27 -2.26
C ALA A 58 8.24 -8.07 -1.46
N SER A 59 8.31 -7.44 -0.29
CA SER A 59 7.13 -7.11 0.52
C SER A 59 6.24 -6.09 -0.17
N ILE A 60 6.82 -5.08 -0.85
CA ILE A 60 6.08 -4.09 -1.63
C ILE A 60 5.38 -4.74 -2.83
N VAL A 61 6.10 -5.57 -3.58
CA VAL A 61 5.54 -6.31 -4.72
C VAL A 61 4.37 -7.19 -4.27
N TYR A 62 4.54 -7.92 -3.17
CA TYR A 62 3.50 -8.75 -2.60
C TYR A 62 2.28 -7.95 -2.14
N ALA A 63 2.51 -6.85 -1.39
CA ALA A 63 1.44 -6.00 -0.88
C ALA A 63 0.64 -5.36 -2.02
N LYS A 64 1.32 -4.81 -3.05
CA LYS A 64 0.66 -4.24 -4.23
C LYS A 64 -0.20 -5.29 -4.94
N LYS A 65 0.33 -6.49 -5.20
CA LYS A 65 -0.43 -7.57 -5.84
C LYS A 65 -1.67 -7.96 -5.03
N LYS A 66 -1.57 -7.98 -3.71
CA LYS A 66 -2.71 -8.26 -2.82
C LYS A 66 -3.78 -7.16 -2.91
N ALA A 67 -3.38 -5.90 -2.99
CA ALA A 67 -4.29 -4.78 -3.18
C ALA A 67 -4.97 -4.80 -4.56
N ASP A 68 -4.22 -5.08 -5.62
CA ASP A 68 -4.77 -5.23 -6.98
C ASP A 68 -5.87 -6.31 -7.01
N ASN A 69 -5.62 -7.48 -6.41
CA ASN A 69 -6.61 -8.55 -6.30
C ASN A 69 -7.83 -8.14 -5.46
N TYR A 70 -7.61 -7.47 -4.33
CA TYR A 70 -8.70 -7.04 -3.45
C TYR A 70 -9.63 -6.03 -4.15
N ILE A 71 -9.05 -5.06 -4.87
CA ILE A 71 -9.81 -4.08 -5.65
C ILE A 71 -10.57 -4.76 -6.79
N SER A 72 -9.94 -5.69 -7.52
CA SER A 72 -10.60 -6.42 -8.61
C SER A 72 -11.81 -7.22 -8.10
N VAL A 73 -11.64 -8.05 -7.07
CA VAL A 73 -12.71 -8.88 -6.51
C VAL A 73 -13.78 -8.03 -5.82
N GLY A 74 -13.37 -6.96 -5.14
CA GLY A 74 -14.30 -6.01 -4.51
C GLY A 74 -15.16 -5.27 -5.54
N TYR A 75 -14.56 -4.85 -6.66
CA TYR A 75 -15.27 -4.21 -7.77
C TYR A 75 -16.23 -5.17 -8.45
N ASP A 76 -15.80 -6.41 -8.73
CA ASP A 76 -16.68 -7.43 -9.31
C ASP A 76 -17.91 -7.66 -8.42
N ASN A 77 -17.74 -7.80 -7.10
CA ASN A 77 -18.86 -8.00 -6.19
C ASN A 77 -19.77 -6.76 -5.99
N ALA A 78 -19.30 -5.54 -6.30
CA ALA A 78 -20.07 -4.31 -6.10
C ALA A 78 -20.94 -3.94 -7.32
N VAL A 79 -20.68 -4.53 -8.48
CA VAL A 79 -21.35 -4.23 -9.76
C VAL A 79 -22.45 -5.25 -10.10
N PHE A 80 -22.62 -6.31 -9.31
CA PHE A 80 -23.70 -7.31 -9.46
C PHE A 80 -24.73 -7.23 -8.33
#